data_AF-A0A9D1F1V0-F1
#
_entry.id   AF-A0A9D1F1V0-F1
#
_cell.length_a   1.000
_cell.length_b   1.000
_cell.length_c   1.000
_cell.angle_alpha   90.00
_cell.angle_beta   90.00
_cell.angle_gamma   90.00
#
_symmetry.space_group_name_H-M   'P 1'
#
loop_
_entity.id
_entity.type
_entity.pdbx_description
1 polymer ?
#
loop_
_entity_poly.entity_id
_entity_poly.type
_entity_poly.pdbx_seq_one_letter_code
_entity_poly.pdbx_strand_id
1 'polypeptide(L)'
;MEREYKINLKGQKFGRLTVTEKIGTRKKPCGKTIMIWRCQCDCGNITEASTSALRSGEKRSCGCLRKERKIKGRKRTNDNQIRNIKNYDTGEYLQTICSEHGFSRTRLYNIWQAMKTRCYNKNHKFYKDYGGRGIEICKEWQHDFMSFREWSINNGYDDDLTIDRIDVNGNYEPSNCRWVTMSVQNKNKRT
;
A
#
# COMPACT_ATOMS: atom_id res chain seq x y z
N MET A 1 8.73 -59.05 20.57
CA MET A 1 9.72 -57.95 20.56
C MET A 1 9.38 -57.02 19.40
N GLU A 2 8.55 -56.01 19.64
CA GLU A 2 8.14 -55.05 18.61
C GLU A 2 9.31 -54.10 18.30
N ARG A 3 9.90 -54.26 17.11
CA ARG A 3 10.89 -53.32 16.60
C ARG A 3 10.15 -52.04 16.20
N GLU A 4 10.02 -51.09 17.13
CA GLU A 4 9.67 -49.70 16.80
C GLU A 4 10.72 -49.17 15.82
N TYR A 5 10.39 -49.13 14.52
CA TYR A 5 11.20 -48.45 13.52
C TYR A 5 11.12 -46.95 13.80
N LYS A 6 11.99 -46.46 14.69
CA LYS A 6 12.10 -45.04 15.02
C LYS A 6 12.52 -44.30 13.76
N ILE A 7 11.57 -43.61 13.11
CA ILE A 7 11.87 -42.73 11.98
C ILE A 7 12.90 -41.71 12.45
N ASN A 8 14.11 -41.78 11.89
CA ASN A 8 15.18 -40.83 12.14
C ASN A 8 15.35 -39.91 10.92
N LEU A 9 15.05 -38.63 11.10
CA LEU A 9 15.20 -37.62 10.05
C LEU A 9 16.47 -36.79 10.20
N LYS A 10 17.29 -36.99 11.25
CA LYS A 10 18.50 -36.20 11.49
C LYS A 10 19.41 -36.20 10.26
N GLY A 11 19.88 -35.02 9.86
CA GLY A 11 20.73 -34.79 8.68
C GLY A 11 19.96 -34.71 7.35
N GLN A 12 18.69 -35.09 7.29
CA GLN A 12 17.91 -35.03 6.05
C GLN A 12 17.46 -33.59 5.74
N LYS A 13 17.37 -33.28 4.44
CA LYS A 13 16.98 -31.96 3.94
C LYS A 13 15.59 -31.99 3.29
N PHE A 14 14.74 -31.03 3.65
CA PHE A 14 13.37 -30.85 3.15
C PHE A 14 13.19 -29.41 2.66
N GLY A 15 13.28 -29.21 1.34
CA GLY A 15 13.35 -27.85 0.78
C GLY A 15 14.60 -27.13 1.30
N ARG A 16 14.41 -26.05 2.06
CA ARG A 16 15.50 -25.27 2.68
C ARG A 16 15.79 -25.65 4.13
N LEU A 17 15.14 -26.68 4.66
CA LEU A 17 15.30 -27.09 6.06
C LEU A 17 16.17 -28.34 6.15
N THR A 18 17.27 -28.27 6.88
CA THR A 18 18.06 -29.44 7.28
C THR A 18 17.72 -29.81 8.72
N VAL A 19 17.32 -31.06 8.95
CA VAL A 19 16.93 -31.53 10.29
C VAL A 19 18.18 -31.72 11.15
N THR A 20 18.22 -31.09 12.33
CA THR A 20 19.37 -31.16 13.23
C THR A 20 19.17 -32.18 14.35
N GLU A 21 18.00 -32.19 14.98
CA GLU A 21 17.70 -33.09 16.11
C GLU A 21 16.20 -33.28 16.36
N LYS A 22 15.86 -34.37 17.05
CA LYS A 22 14.50 -34.61 17.57
C LYS A 22 14.38 -33.87 18.90
N ILE A 23 13.35 -33.02 19.01
CA ILE A 23 13.11 -32.23 20.24
C ILE A 23 11.92 -32.72 21.04
N GLY A 24 11.06 -33.57 20.46
CA GLY A 24 9.93 -34.12 21.22
C GLY A 24 8.91 -34.85 20.37
N THR A 25 7.74 -35.05 20.96
CA THR A 25 6.57 -35.63 20.32
C THR A 25 5.32 -34.80 20.63
N ARG A 26 4.31 -34.89 19.77
CA ARG A 26 3.01 -34.24 19.94
C ARG A 26 1.89 -35.20 19.59
N LYS A 27 0.88 -35.33 20.45
CA LYS A 27 -0.35 -36.08 20.14
C LYS A 27 -1.25 -35.24 19.22
N LYS A 28 -1.74 -35.84 18.14
CA LYS A 28 -2.78 -35.25 17.28
C LYS A 28 -4.18 -35.53 17.86
N PRO A 29 -5.20 -34.74 17.48
CA PRO A 29 -6.58 -35.02 17.86
C PRO A 29 -7.05 -36.45 17.51
N CYS A 30 -6.54 -37.02 16.42
CA CYS A 30 -6.83 -38.40 16.01
C CYS A 30 -6.10 -39.48 16.84
N GLY A 31 -5.49 -39.13 17.98
CA GLY A 31 -4.75 -40.04 18.86
C GLY A 31 -3.32 -40.38 18.39
N LYS A 32 -2.96 -40.12 17.13
CA LYS A 32 -1.61 -40.41 16.59
C LYS A 32 -0.55 -39.48 17.18
N THR A 33 0.55 -40.06 17.68
CA THR A 33 1.73 -39.32 18.13
C THR A 33 2.67 -39.04 16.95
N ILE A 34 3.08 -37.79 16.77
CA ILE A 34 4.07 -37.37 15.77
C ILE A 34 5.34 -36.84 16.42
N MET A 35 6.48 -37.03 15.77
CA MET A 35 7.75 -36.46 16.23
C MET A 35 7.92 -35.02 15.76
N ILE A 36 8.50 -34.20 16.62
CA ILE A 36 8.86 -32.81 16.36
C ILE A 36 10.39 -32.71 16.29
N TRP A 37 10.86 -32.01 15.28
CA TRP A 37 12.27 -31.87 14.92
C TRP A 37 12.66 -30.41 14.87
N ARG A 38 13.86 -30.10 15.38
CA ARG A 38 14.53 -28.83 15.15
C ARG A 38 15.22 -28.89 13.79
N CYS A 39 15.08 -27.82 13.02
CA CYS A 39 15.61 -27.71 11.67
C CYS A 39 16.36 -26.38 11.49
N GLN A 40 17.53 -26.46 10.88
CA GLN A 40 18.29 -25.30 10.41
C GLN A 40 17.81 -24.93 9.00
N CYS A 41 17.43 -23.68 8.78
CA CYS A 41 17.07 -23.20 7.45
C CYS A 41 18.29 -22.66 6.71
N ASP A 42 18.30 -22.78 5.37
CA ASP A 42 19.35 -22.18 4.51
C ASP A 42 19.51 -20.65 4.71
N CYS A 43 18.50 -19.95 5.23
CA CYS A 43 18.60 -18.52 5.57
C CYS A 43 19.25 -18.23 6.94
N GLY A 44 19.78 -19.25 7.63
CA GLY A 44 20.43 -19.12 8.94
C GLY A 44 19.48 -19.26 10.15
N ASN A 45 18.17 -19.14 9.96
CA ASN A 45 17.19 -19.25 11.06
C ASN A 45 16.84 -20.70 11.41
N ILE A 46 16.59 -20.94 12.68
CA ILE A 46 16.11 -22.23 13.21
C ILE A 46 14.58 -22.26 13.23
N THR A 47 13.98 -23.44 13.02
CA THR A 47 12.54 -23.64 13.15
C THR A 47 12.19 -25.06 13.56
N GLU A 48 11.00 -25.25 14.12
CA GLU A 48 10.48 -26.57 14.47
C GLU A 48 9.53 -27.11 13.40
N ALA A 49 9.62 -28.40 13.09
CA ALA A 49 8.76 -29.05 12.12
C ALA A 49 8.38 -30.47 12.55
N SER A 50 7.16 -30.89 12.24
CA SER A 50 6.74 -32.27 12.46
C SER A 50 7.20 -33.19 11.34
N THR A 51 7.38 -34.48 11.64
CA THR A 51 7.64 -35.51 10.60
C THR A 51 6.65 -35.43 9.45
N SER A 52 5.35 -35.21 9.74
CA SER A 52 4.34 -35.10 8.69
C SER A 52 4.53 -33.86 7.82
N ALA A 53 4.81 -32.69 8.41
CA ALA A 53 4.94 -31.43 7.68
C ALA A 53 6.21 -31.39 6.80
N LEU A 54 7.28 -32.07 7.23
CA LEU A 54 8.51 -32.23 6.45
C LEU A 54 8.27 -33.14 5.24
N ARG A 55 7.68 -34.33 5.46
CA ARG A 55 7.45 -35.31 4.38
C ARG A 55 6.38 -34.89 3.38
N SER A 56 5.30 -34.22 3.82
CA SER A 56 4.28 -33.68 2.91
C SER A 56 4.75 -32.46 2.13
N GLY A 57 5.86 -31.83 2.56
CA GLY A 57 6.34 -30.57 2.01
C GLY A 57 5.46 -29.37 2.37
N GLU A 58 4.60 -29.47 3.39
CA GLU A 58 3.89 -28.31 3.95
C GLU A 58 4.88 -27.30 4.53
N LYS A 59 5.95 -27.78 5.18
CA LYS A 59 6.99 -26.96 5.78
C LYS A 59 8.34 -27.17 5.09
N ARG A 60 8.69 -26.25 4.19
CA ARG A 60 9.93 -26.28 3.37
C ARG A 60 10.94 -25.16 3.70
N SER A 61 10.61 -24.29 4.64
CA SER A 61 11.48 -23.21 5.13
C SER A 61 11.01 -22.77 6.53
N CYS A 62 11.80 -21.94 7.21
CA CYS A 62 11.37 -21.26 8.44
C CYS A 62 10.28 -20.18 8.21
N GLY A 63 9.81 -20.01 6.97
CA GLY A 63 8.92 -18.94 6.54
C GLY A 63 9.59 -17.90 5.64
N CYS A 64 10.92 -17.94 5.49
CA CYS A 64 11.68 -17.02 4.63
C CYS A 64 11.22 -17.11 3.17
N LEU A 65 10.89 -18.30 2.66
CA LEU A 65 10.41 -18.47 1.28
C LEU A 65 9.12 -17.69 1.02
N ARG A 66 8.21 -17.63 2.00
CA ARG A 66 6.97 -16.84 1.92
C ARG A 66 7.28 -15.34 1.94
N LYS A 67 8.23 -14.91 2.77
CA LYS A 67 8.69 -13.51 2.82
C LYS A 67 9.33 -13.09 1.49
N GLU A 68 10.23 -13.91 0.94
CA GLU A 68 10.90 -13.67 -0.35
C GLU A 68 9.90 -13.58 -1.50
N ARG A 69 8.90 -14.47 -1.56
CA ARG A 69 7.83 -14.38 -2.57
C ARG A 69 7.04 -13.07 -2.47
N LYS A 70 6.71 -12.61 -1.25
CA LYS A 70 6.05 -11.31 -1.05
C LYS A 70 6.94 -10.13 -1.45
N ILE A 71 8.25 -10.20 -1.20
CA ILE A 71 9.22 -9.18 -1.61
C ILE A 71 9.35 -9.16 -3.13
N LYS A 72 9.45 -10.31 -3.80
CA LYS A 72 9.49 -10.38 -5.28
C LYS A 72 8.18 -9.94 -5.93
N GLY A 73 7.04 -10.21 -5.30
CA GLY A 73 5.72 -9.75 -5.74
C GLY A 73 5.48 -8.26 -5.52
N ARG A 74 6.16 -7.65 -4.53
CA ARG A 74 6.34 -6.21 -4.45
C ARG A 74 7.40 -5.80 -5.46
N LYS A 75 7.01 -5.53 -6.71
CA LYS A 75 7.81 -4.63 -7.54
C LYS A 75 8.05 -3.37 -6.70
N ARG A 76 9.27 -3.15 -6.20
CA ARG A 76 9.71 -1.82 -5.81
C ARG A 76 9.78 -1.08 -7.12
N THR A 77 8.70 -0.41 -7.50
CA THR A 77 8.77 0.52 -8.62
C THR A 77 9.65 1.67 -8.13
N ASN A 78 10.86 1.76 -8.67
CA ASN A 78 11.63 2.99 -8.63
C ASN A 78 10.91 3.93 -9.59
N ASP A 79 9.87 4.58 -9.07
CA ASP A 79 8.99 5.49 -9.79
C ASP A 79 9.68 6.83 -10.03
N ASN A 80 10.72 6.82 -10.86
CA ASN A 80 11.22 7.99 -11.56
C ASN A 80 11.80 7.52 -12.90
N GLN A 81 10.90 7.15 -13.82
CA GLN A 81 11.31 6.97 -15.20
C GLN A 81 11.35 8.34 -15.86
N ILE A 82 12.57 8.86 -15.97
CA ILE A 82 12.93 10.05 -16.71
C ILE A 82 12.43 9.90 -18.16
N ARG A 83 11.60 10.83 -18.66
CA ARG A 83 11.23 10.90 -20.08
C ARG A 83 11.77 12.18 -20.71
N ASN A 84 12.24 12.04 -21.94
CA ASN A 84 12.70 13.12 -22.80
C ASN A 84 11.53 13.52 -23.70
N ILE A 85 10.90 14.67 -23.44
CA ILE A 85 9.84 15.21 -24.30
C ILE A 85 10.49 16.16 -25.30
N LYS A 86 10.30 15.89 -26.60
CA LYS A 86 10.84 16.72 -27.68
C LYS A 86 9.99 17.98 -27.81
N ASN A 87 10.60 19.14 -27.59
CA ASN A 87 9.98 20.42 -27.90
C ASN A 87 10.03 20.62 -29.42
N TYR A 88 8.88 20.80 -30.06
CA TYR A 88 8.79 20.84 -31.52
C TYR A 88 9.19 22.19 -32.12
N ASP A 89 9.23 23.25 -31.31
CA ASP A 89 9.63 24.60 -31.73
C ASP A 89 11.16 24.77 -31.73
N THR A 90 11.84 24.13 -30.76
CA THR A 90 13.29 24.27 -30.53
C THR A 90 14.08 23.01 -30.91
N GLY A 91 13.41 21.86 -31.04
CA GLY A 91 14.05 20.57 -31.31
C GLY A 91 14.77 19.94 -30.10
N GLU A 92 14.83 20.64 -28.96
CA GLU A 92 15.48 20.18 -27.74
C GLU A 92 14.63 19.17 -26.97
N TYR A 93 15.30 18.26 -26.24
CA TYR A 93 14.64 17.33 -25.33
C TYR A 93 14.64 17.90 -23.91
N LEU A 94 13.46 18.15 -23.36
CA LEU A 94 13.30 18.54 -21.96
C LEU A 94 13.17 17.31 -21.07
N GLN A 95 13.90 17.32 -19.97
CA GLN A 95 13.89 16.25 -18.98
C GLN A 95 12.70 16.41 -18.03
N THR A 96 11.56 15.83 -18.38
CA THR A 96 10.32 15.99 -17.60
C THR A 96 10.02 14.74 -16.79
N ILE A 97 9.74 14.91 -15.50
CA ILE A 97 9.25 13.84 -14.62
C ILE A 97 7.78 13.58 -14.95
N CYS A 98 7.47 12.51 -15.70
CA CYS A 98 6.10 12.05 -15.87
C CYS A 98 5.63 11.37 -14.57
N SER A 99 4.62 11.92 -13.89
CA SER A 99 4.19 11.39 -12.58
C SER A 99 2.68 11.29 -12.37
N GLU A 100 1.92 10.83 -13.38
CA GLU A 100 0.50 10.48 -13.14
C GLU A 100 0.31 9.41 -12.04
N HIS A 101 1.34 8.62 -11.72
CA HIS A 101 1.30 7.65 -10.62
C HIS A 101 2.11 8.04 -9.38
N GLY A 102 3.00 9.05 -9.45
CA GLY A 102 3.93 9.39 -8.37
C GLY A 102 3.27 10.04 -7.15
N PHE A 103 2.21 10.82 -7.36
CA PHE A 103 1.48 11.48 -6.27
C PHE A 103 0.24 10.72 -5.81
N SER A 104 -0.14 9.64 -6.48
CA SER A 104 -1.37 8.89 -6.23
C SER A 104 -1.55 8.38 -4.79
N ARG A 105 -0.45 8.30 -4.02
CA ARG A 105 -0.42 7.88 -2.61
C ARG A 105 -0.26 9.03 -1.61
N THR A 106 -0.24 10.27 -2.08
CA THR A 106 -0.07 11.44 -1.22
C THR A 106 -1.41 11.90 -0.64
N ARG A 107 -1.35 12.52 0.54
CA ARG A 107 -2.51 13.11 1.21
C ARG A 107 -3.21 14.14 0.31
N LEU A 108 -2.43 15.04 -0.30
CA LEU A 108 -2.95 16.08 -1.18
C LEU A 108 -3.67 15.53 -2.41
N TYR A 109 -3.16 14.45 -3.01
CA TYR A 109 -3.84 13.74 -4.10
C TYR A 109 -5.17 13.12 -3.64
N ASN A 110 -5.21 12.52 -2.46
CA ASN A 110 -6.46 11.99 -1.91
C ASN A 110 -7.49 13.09 -1.64
N ILE A 111 -7.05 14.28 -1.21
CA ILE A 111 -7.93 15.44 -1.04
C ILE A 111 -8.50 15.89 -2.38
N TRP A 112 -7.66 16.00 -3.41
CA TRP A 112 -8.08 16.34 -4.77
C TRP A 112 -9.09 15.34 -5.34
N GLN A 113 -8.83 14.03 -5.17
CA GLN A 113 -9.76 12.98 -5.56
C GLN A 113 -11.08 13.05 -4.78
N ALA A 114 -11.02 13.37 -3.48
CA ALA A 114 -12.21 13.57 -2.67
C ALA A 114 -13.03 14.79 -3.14
N MET A 115 -12.38 15.90 -3.53
CA MET A 115 -13.05 17.04 -4.16
C MET A 115 -13.78 16.60 -5.43
N LYS A 116 -13.08 15.92 -6.36
CA LYS A 116 -13.66 15.43 -7.62
C LYS A 116 -14.83 14.48 -7.37
N THR A 117 -14.70 13.58 -6.41
CA THR A 117 -15.75 12.64 -6.05
C THR A 117 -16.99 13.36 -5.53
N ARG A 118 -16.83 14.37 -4.65
CA ARG A 118 -17.96 15.14 -4.13
C ARG A 118 -18.66 15.95 -5.22
N CYS A 119 -17.91 16.53 -6.17
CA CYS A 119 -18.47 17.37 -7.24
C CYS A 119 -19.08 16.58 -8.40
N TYR A 120 -18.55 15.42 -8.77
CA TYR A 120 -18.90 14.78 -10.05
C TYR A 120 -19.44 13.34 -9.94
N ASN A 121 -19.25 12.65 -8.82
CA ASN A 121 -19.78 11.29 -8.67
C ASN A 121 -21.21 11.32 -8.11
N LYS A 122 -22.22 11.19 -8.99
CA LYS A 122 -23.64 11.19 -8.64
C LYS A 122 -24.05 10.11 -7.62
N ASN A 123 -23.29 9.02 -7.53
CA ASN A 123 -23.55 7.91 -6.59
C ASN A 123 -22.91 8.14 -5.21
N HIS A 124 -22.11 9.20 -5.04
CA HIS A 124 -21.46 9.47 -3.79
C HIS A 124 -22.43 10.08 -2.77
N LYS A 125 -22.38 9.62 -1.52
CA LYS A 125 -23.32 10.03 -0.44
C LYS A 125 -23.39 11.55 -0.21
N PHE A 126 -22.30 12.26 -0.49
CA PHE A 126 -22.22 13.72 -0.33
C PHE A 126 -22.45 14.48 -1.64
N TYR A 127 -22.72 13.81 -2.77
CA TYR A 127 -22.91 14.51 -4.04
C TYR A 127 -24.00 15.57 -3.97
N LYS A 128 -25.14 15.24 -3.34
CA LYS A 128 -26.26 16.16 -3.10
C LYS A 128 -25.88 17.47 -2.40
N ASP A 129 -24.82 17.46 -1.58
CA ASP A 129 -24.38 18.62 -0.80
C ASP A 129 -23.29 19.44 -1.53
N TYR A 130 -22.82 18.95 -2.68
CA TYR A 130 -21.76 19.52 -3.51
C TYR A 130 -22.21 19.59 -4.97
N GLY A 131 -21.87 18.59 -5.79
CA GLY A 131 -22.21 18.58 -7.22
C GLY A 131 -23.70 18.73 -7.51
N GLY A 132 -24.57 18.17 -6.66
CA GLY A 132 -26.02 18.33 -6.76
C GLY A 132 -26.52 19.76 -6.53
N ARG A 133 -25.67 20.66 -6.01
CA ARG A 133 -25.93 22.10 -5.84
C ARG A 133 -25.28 22.95 -6.93
N GLY A 134 -24.59 22.35 -7.89
CA GLY A 134 -23.81 23.06 -8.90
C GLY A 134 -22.42 23.49 -8.45
N ILE A 135 -21.90 22.95 -7.34
CA ILE A 135 -20.52 23.22 -6.92
C ILE A 135 -19.56 22.41 -7.79
N GLU A 136 -18.70 23.11 -8.50
CA GLU A 136 -17.71 22.54 -9.41
C GLU A 136 -16.27 22.83 -8.95
N ILE A 137 -15.31 22.24 -9.65
CA ILE A 137 -13.88 22.52 -9.53
C ILE A 137 -13.48 23.31 -10.78
N CYS A 138 -12.66 24.36 -10.63
CA CYS A 138 -12.17 25.09 -11.80
C CYS A 138 -11.47 24.14 -12.79
N LYS A 139 -11.57 24.43 -14.08
CA LYS A 139 -11.09 23.54 -15.16
C LYS A 139 -9.62 23.15 -14.99
N GLU A 140 -8.80 24.10 -14.57
CA GLU A 140 -7.37 23.92 -14.30
C GLU A 140 -7.15 22.80 -13.28
N TRP A 141 -7.77 22.90 -12.10
CA TRP A 141 -7.63 21.87 -11.06
C TRP A 141 -8.38 20.59 -11.41
N GLN A 142 -9.49 20.65 -12.13
CA GLN A 142 -10.27 19.46 -12.49
C GLN A 142 -9.46 18.49 -13.35
N HIS A 143 -8.68 19.04 -14.29
CA HIS A 143 -7.95 18.29 -15.31
C HIS A 143 -6.46 18.14 -15.00
N ASP A 144 -5.88 18.97 -14.14
CA ASP A 144 -4.49 18.88 -13.77
C ASP A 144 -4.28 18.91 -12.24
N PHE A 145 -3.80 17.79 -11.71
CA PHE A 145 -3.43 17.69 -10.30
C PHE A 145 -2.23 18.57 -9.95
N MET A 146 -1.29 18.79 -10.89
CA MET A 146 -0.09 19.56 -10.61
C MET A 146 -0.42 21.04 -10.35
N SER A 147 -1.34 21.61 -11.13
CA SER A 147 -1.88 22.95 -10.89
C SER A 147 -2.50 23.10 -9.49
N PHE A 148 -3.31 22.13 -9.06
CA PHE A 148 -3.87 22.12 -7.70
C PHE A 148 -2.78 21.97 -6.62
N ARG A 149 -1.79 21.11 -6.86
CA ARG A 149 -0.68 20.87 -5.95
C ARG A 149 0.19 22.10 -5.75
N GLU A 150 0.58 22.75 -6.84
CA GLU A 150 1.42 23.94 -6.82
C GLU A 150 0.71 25.08 -6.10
N TRP A 151 -0.56 25.34 -6.44
CA TRP A 151 -1.37 26.30 -5.70
C TRP A 151 -1.41 25.97 -4.21
N SER A 152 -1.64 24.70 -3.85
CA SER A 152 -1.74 24.29 -2.44
C SER A 152 -0.45 24.59 -1.66
N ILE A 153 0.71 24.25 -2.23
CA ILE A 153 2.01 24.52 -1.60
C ILE A 153 2.23 26.02 -1.43
N ASN A 154 1.93 26.81 -2.47
CA ASN A 154 2.11 28.27 -2.45
C ASN A 154 1.10 28.98 -1.53
N ASN A 155 0.02 28.30 -1.12
CA ASN A 155 -1.04 28.84 -0.27
C ASN A 155 -1.08 28.18 1.12
N GLY A 156 0.07 27.70 1.60
CA GLY A 156 0.24 27.28 2.99
C GLY A 156 -0.34 25.91 3.33
N TYR A 157 -0.37 24.98 2.38
CA TYR A 157 -0.69 23.59 2.65
C TYR A 157 0.20 23.00 3.75
N ASP A 158 -0.44 22.33 4.69
CA ASP A 158 0.20 21.51 5.71
C ASP A 158 -0.64 20.23 5.92
N ASP A 159 -0.01 19.14 6.35
CA ASP A 159 -0.67 17.85 6.56
C ASP A 159 -1.71 17.89 7.70
N ASP A 160 -1.64 18.89 8.60
CA ASP A 160 -2.61 19.12 9.66
C ASP A 160 -3.78 20.03 9.24
N LEU A 161 -3.73 20.61 8.05
CA LEU A 161 -4.76 21.53 7.52
C LEU A 161 -5.71 20.85 6.54
N THR A 162 -6.93 21.37 6.45
CA THR A 162 -7.97 20.91 5.54
C THR A 162 -8.31 22.00 4.52
N ILE A 163 -8.75 21.56 3.33
CA ILE A 163 -9.22 22.48 2.30
C ILE A 163 -10.65 22.92 2.62
N ASP A 164 -10.82 24.23 2.77
CA ASP A 164 -12.08 24.91 3.04
C ASP A 164 -12.43 25.83 1.88
N ARG A 165 -13.73 26.00 1.61
CA ARG A 165 -14.22 27.01 0.65
C ARG A 165 -14.67 28.25 1.41
N ILE A 166 -14.14 29.43 1.07
CA ILE A 166 -14.43 30.70 1.77
C ILE A 166 -15.92 31.01 1.68
N ASP A 167 -16.47 31.05 0.46
CA ASP A 167 -17.89 30.95 0.19
C ASP A 167 -18.28 29.47 0.05
N VAL A 168 -19.09 29.01 1.01
CA VAL A 168 -19.60 27.63 1.07
C VAL A 168 -20.42 27.21 -0.16
N ASN A 169 -21.00 28.20 -0.85
CA ASN A 169 -21.79 28.02 -2.08
C ASN A 169 -20.95 28.13 -3.35
N GLY A 170 -19.76 28.71 -3.26
CA GLY A 170 -18.84 28.86 -4.39
C GLY A 170 -18.09 27.58 -4.75
N ASN A 171 -17.36 27.64 -5.86
CA ASN A 171 -16.60 26.54 -6.45
C ASN A 171 -15.29 26.25 -5.72
N TYR A 172 -14.67 25.11 -6.03
CA TYR A 172 -13.26 24.90 -5.71
C TYR A 172 -12.38 25.59 -6.74
N GLU A 173 -11.82 26.73 -6.36
CA GLU A 173 -10.97 27.57 -7.20
C GLU A 173 -10.00 28.39 -6.33
N PRO A 174 -8.89 28.90 -6.89
CA PRO A 174 -7.88 29.65 -6.14
C PRO A 174 -8.43 30.79 -5.28
N SER A 175 -9.40 31.54 -5.81
CA SER A 175 -10.08 32.67 -5.16
C SER A 175 -10.97 32.27 -4.01
N ASN A 176 -11.50 31.04 -4.02
CA ASN A 176 -12.49 30.58 -3.07
C ASN A 176 -12.00 29.46 -2.15
N CYS A 177 -10.75 29.01 -2.26
CA CYS A 177 -10.20 27.95 -1.41
C CYS A 177 -9.13 28.48 -0.46
N ARG A 178 -9.03 27.85 0.72
CA ARG A 178 -7.95 28.09 1.69
C ARG A 178 -7.62 26.83 2.48
N TRP A 179 -6.39 26.73 2.96
CA TRP A 179 -5.97 25.71 3.92
C TRP A 179 -6.17 26.23 5.34
N VAL A 180 -7.00 25.53 6.12
CA VAL A 180 -7.35 25.94 7.49
C VAL A 180 -7.40 24.75 8.42
N THR A 181 -7.40 24.98 9.72
CA THR A 181 -7.60 23.90 10.68
C THR A 181 -9.05 23.40 10.63
N MET A 182 -9.27 22.16 11.05
CA MET A 182 -10.61 21.57 11.16
C MET A 182 -11.57 22.43 12.01
N SER A 183 -11.05 23.12 13.03
CA SER A 183 -11.85 24.01 13.89
C SER A 183 -12.45 25.20 13.12
N VAL A 184 -11.71 25.74 12.15
CA VAL A 184 -12.15 26.85 11.30
C VAL A 184 -13.16 26.36 10.27
N GLN A 185 -12.86 25.24 9.60
CA GLN A 185 -13.79 24.63 8.65
C GLN A 185 -15.14 24.27 9.31
N ASN A 186 -15.12 23.80 10.56
CA ASN A 186 -16.35 23.47 11.29
C ASN A 186 -17.24 24.68 11.62
N LYS A 187 -16.67 25.89 11.70
CA LYS A 187 -17.43 27.13 11.86
C LYS A 187 -18.03 27.58 10.53
N ASN A 188 -17.39 27.21 9.42
CA ASN A 188 -17.84 27.49 8.06
C ASN A 188 -18.82 26.42 7.55
N LYS A 189 -19.94 26.25 8.26
CA LYS A 189 -21.01 25.33 7.88
C LYS A 189 -22.14 26.09 7.21
N ARG A 190 -22.88 25.38 6.35
CA ARG A 190 -24.12 25.87 5.75
C ARG A 190 -25.06 26.36 6.85
N THR A 191 -25.42 27.64 6.80
CA THR A 191 -26.64 28.19 7.40
C THR A 191 -27.84 27.83 6.53
#